data_AF-A0A3M2S8K0-F1
#
_entry.id   AF-A0A3M2S8K0-F1
#
_cell.length_a   1.000
_cell.length_b   1.000
_cell.length_c   1.000
_cell.angle_alpha   90.00
_cell.angle_beta   90.00
_cell.angle_gamma   90.00
#
_symmetry.space_group_name_H-M   'P 1'
#
loop_
_entity.id
_entity.type
_entity.pdbx_description
1 polymer ?
#
loop_
_entity_poly.entity_id
_entity_poly.type
_entity_poly.pdbx_seq_one_letter_code
_entity_poly.pdbx_strand_id
1 'polypeptide(L)' 'MARDADHLSGHGKSNWTWDPVAGAYYWHRFYSHQPDLNFDNPKVLAEVLKVMRMWLEMGVDGLRLDAIPYL' A
#
# COMPACT_ATOMS: atom_id res chain seq x y z
N MET A 1 -17.44 14.72 3.80
CA MET A 1 -16.49 14.10 2.86
C MET A 1 -15.60 13.10 3.61
N ALA A 2 -16.24 12.17 4.31
CA ALA A 2 -15.68 10.99 4.97
C ALA A 2 -16.90 10.16 5.36
N ARG A 3 -17.37 9.35 4.41
CA ARG A 3 -18.32 8.27 4.66
C ARG A 3 -17.63 7.01 4.19
N ASP A 4 -17.93 5.93 4.89
CA ASP A 4 -17.56 4.55 4.59
C ASP A 4 -16.33 4.06 5.37
N ALA A 5 -16.64 3.45 6.50
CA ALA A 5 -15.73 2.65 7.29
C ALA A 5 -15.71 1.24 6.71
N ASP A 6 -14.86 1.00 5.71
CA ASP A 6 -14.64 -0.33 5.16
C ASP A 6 -13.69 -1.10 6.09
N HIS A 7 -14.28 -1.67 7.14
CA HIS A 7 -13.57 -2.39 8.18
C HIS A 7 -12.98 -3.72 7.68
N LEU A 8 -11.69 -3.71 7.36
CA LEU A 8 -10.84 -4.90 7.30
C LEU A 8 -9.75 -4.91 8.38
N SER A 9 -9.55 -3.80 9.10
CA SER A 9 -8.72 -3.78 10.30
C SER A 9 -9.55 -4.32 11.47
N GLY A 10 -9.20 -5.49 12.01
CA GLY A 10 -9.90 -6.14 13.13
C GLY A 10 -9.91 -5.37 14.46
N HIS A 11 -9.72 -4.04 14.46
CA HIS A 11 -9.50 -3.19 15.63
C HIS A 11 -10.33 -1.89 15.61
N GLY A 12 -11.35 -1.76 14.76
CA GLY A 12 -12.33 -0.66 14.86
C GLY A 12 -11.79 0.74 14.56
N LYS A 13 -10.67 0.86 13.83
CA LYS A 13 -10.10 2.14 13.38
C LYS A 13 -10.35 2.35 11.88
N SER A 14 -10.60 3.60 11.50
CA SER A 14 -10.75 4.04 10.10
C SER A 14 -9.53 3.65 9.24
N ASN A 15 -9.74 3.37 7.96
CA ASN A 15 -8.68 3.18 6.95
C ASN A 15 -8.11 4.51 6.44
N TRP A 16 -8.70 5.64 6.85
CA TRP A 16 -8.18 6.98 6.60
C TRP A 16 -7.47 7.51 7.85
N THR A 17 -6.22 7.95 7.69
CA THR A 17 -5.44 8.63 8.73
C THR A 17 -5.02 10.03 8.27
N TRP A 18 -5.15 11.04 9.13
CA TRP A 18 -4.68 12.40 8.87
C TRP A 18 -3.17 12.50 9.06
N ASP A 19 -2.46 13.03 8.05
CA ASP A 19 -1.05 13.39 8.17
C ASP A 19 -0.90 14.93 8.35
N PRO A 20 -0.37 15.41 9.49
CA PRO A 20 -0.26 16.84 9.77
C PRO A 20 0.79 17.54 8.92
N VAL A 21 1.76 16.81 8.35
CA VAL A 21 2.83 17.39 7.51
C VAL A 21 2.32 17.66 6.10
N ALA A 22 1.61 16.70 5.51
CA ALA A 22 0.97 16.83 4.22
C ALA A 22 -0.33 17.66 4.28
N GLY A 23 -0.94 17.79 5.47
CA GLY A 23 -2.23 18.46 5.63
C GLY A 23 -3.36 17.73 4.89
N ALA A 24 -3.29 16.40 4.84
CA ALA A 24 -4.21 15.56 4.07
C ALA A 24 -4.45 14.21 4.75
N TYR A 25 -5.55 13.56 4.39
CA TYR A 25 -5.78 12.15 4.76
C TYR A 25 -5.10 11.23 3.74
N TYR A 26 -4.54 10.13 4.22
CA TYR A 26 -4.07 9.02 3.39
C TYR A 26 -4.79 7.72 3.76
N TRP A 27 -4.81 6.78 2.82
CA TRP A 27 -5.48 5.50 2.94
C TRP A 27 -4.49 4.39 3.34
N HIS A 28 -4.95 3.47 4.18
CA HIS A 28 -4.24 2.24 4.54
C HIS A 28 -5.24 1.11 4.76
N ARG A 29 -4.99 -0.08 4.19
CA ARG A 29 -5.88 -1.24 4.39
C ARG A 29 -5.59 -2.00 5.69
N PHE A 30 -4.36 -1.92 6.17
CA PHE A 30 -3.91 -2.60 7.38
C PHE A 30 -3.68 -1.58 8.51
N TYR A 31 -2.43 -1.32 8.87
CA TYR A 31 -2.08 -0.37 9.93
C TYR A 31 -1.84 1.03 9.38
N SER A 32 -2.08 2.07 10.17
CA SER A 32 -1.83 3.46 9.75
C SER A 32 -0.37 3.72 9.36
N HIS A 33 0.59 3.03 9.96
CA HIS A 33 2.01 3.14 9.57
C HIS A 33 2.36 2.38 8.28
N GLN A 34 1.39 1.73 7.63
CA GLN A 34 1.51 1.07 6.33
C GLN A 34 0.58 1.77 5.31
N PRO A 35 0.92 2.99 4.88
CA PRO A 35 0.14 3.69 3.86
C PRO A 35 0.15 2.91 2.55
N ASP A 36 -1.01 2.81 1.91
CA ASP A 36 -1.12 2.08 0.65
C ASP A 36 -0.52 2.91 -0.50
N LEU A 37 0.21 2.23 -1.38
CA LEU A 37 0.64 2.82 -2.64
C LEU A 37 -0.54 2.91 -3.60
N ASN A 38 -0.58 4.00 -4.39
CA ASN A 38 -1.56 4.15 -5.46
C ASN A 38 -1.09 3.39 -6.72
N PHE A 39 -1.63 2.19 -6.96
CA PHE A 39 -1.28 1.36 -8.11
C PHE A 39 -1.82 1.86 -9.46
N ASP A 40 -2.76 2.82 -9.48
CA ASP A 40 -3.17 3.51 -10.71
C ASP A 40 -2.10 4.48 -11.23
N ASN A 41 -1.12 4.84 -10.39
CA ASN A 41 0.00 5.67 -10.80
C ASN A 41 1.05 4.80 -11.53
N PRO A 42 1.32 5.02 -12.83
CA PRO A 42 2.26 4.20 -13.59
C PRO A 42 3.69 4.23 -13.03
N LYS A 43 4.07 5.28 -12.28
CA LYS A 43 5.37 5.36 -11.61
C LYS A 43 5.49 4.37 -10.45
N VAL A 44 4.39 4.09 -9.74
CA VAL A 44 4.36 3.10 -8.66
C VAL A 44 4.60 1.71 -9.24
N LEU A 45 3.87 1.34 -10.29
CA LEU A 45 4.06 0.05 -10.97
C LEU A 45 5.50 -0.10 -11.49
N ALA A 46 6.07 0.94 -12.09
CA ALA A 46 7.44 0.91 -12.58
C ALA A 46 8.46 0.65 -11.47
N GLU A 47 8.33 1.30 -10.30
CA GLU A 47 9.24 1.09 -9.17
C GLU A 47 9.03 -0.29 -8.52
N VAL A 48 7.81 -0.78 -8.37
CA VAL A 48 7.54 -2.15 -7.86
C VAL A 48 8.23 -3.19 -8.75
N LEU A 49 8.05 -3.09 -10.08
CA LEU A 49 8.70 -4.00 -11.03
C LEU A 49 10.23 -3.89 -11.00
N LYS A 50 10.78 -2.70 -10.77
CA LYS A 50 12.23 -2.48 -10.64
C LYS A 50 12.78 -3.14 -9.38
N VAL A 51 12.10 -3.02 -8.24
CA VAL A 51 12.48 -3.72 -7.00
C VAL A 51 12.42 -5.23 -7.19
N MET A 52 11.38 -5.74 -7.85
CA MET A 52 11.28 -7.18 -8.18
C MET A 52 12.46 -7.63 -9.04
N ARG A 53 12.78 -6.89 -10.12
CA ARG A 53 13.93 -7.21 -10.99
C ARG A 53 15.26 -7.21 -10.24
N MET A 54 15.49 -6.23 -9.37
CA MET A 54 16.71 -6.15 -8.56
C MET A 54 16.96 -7.46 -7.78
N TRP A 55 15.93 -8.04 -7.15
CA TRP A 55 16.07 -9.30 -6.42
C TRP A 55 16.37 -10.48 -7.34
N LEU A 56 15.71 -10.56 -8.50
CA LEU A 56 15.96 -11.60 -9.50
C LEU A 56 17.38 -11.50 -10.08
N GLU A 57 17.87 -10.28 -10.34
CA GLU A 57 19.23 -10.02 -10.82
C GLU A 57 20.30 -10.41 -9.79
N MET A 58 19.98 -10.38 -8.49
CA MET A 58 20.86 -10.88 -7.43
C MET A 58 20.84 -12.42 -7.28
N GLY A 59 20.06 -13.13 -8.09
CA GLY A 59 20.01 -14.59 -8.11
C GLY A 59 18.92 -15.21 -7.22
N VAL A 60 17.90 -14.45 -6.80
CA VAL A 60 16.72 -15.02 -6.14
C VAL A 60 15.85 -15.75 -7.16
N ASP A 61 15.53 -17.02 -6.92
CA ASP A 61 14.80 -17.87 -7.88
C ASP A 61 13.31 -17.53 -8.05
N GLY A 62 12.72 -16.74 -7.15
CA GLY A 62 11.32 -16.35 -7.23
C GLY A 62 10.84 -15.46 -6.09
N LEU A 63 9.66 -14.87 -6.26
CA LEU A 63 9.07 -13.94 -5.30
C LEU A 63 7.66 -14.41 -4.92
N ARG A 64 7.35 -14.42 -3.63
CA ARG A 64 5.96 -14.47 -3.14
C ARG A 64 5.42 -13.05 -3.08
N LEU A 65 4.34 -12.78 -3.82
CA LEU A 65 3.63 -11.51 -3.70
C LEU A 65 2.52 -11.64 -2.66
N ASP A 66 2.65 -10.88 -1.59
CA ASP A 66 1.65 -10.82 -0.52
C ASP A 66 0.59 -9.76 -0.82
N ALA A 67 -0.60 -9.89 -0.21
CA ALA A 67 -1.65 -8.87 -0.25
C ALA A 67 -2.15 -8.47 -1.67
N ILE A 68 -1.89 -9.27 -2.71
CA ILE A 68 -2.32 -8.99 -4.11
C ILE A 68 -3.81 -8.69 -4.30
N PRO A 69 -4.76 -9.34 -3.58
CA PRO A 69 -6.19 -8.99 -3.71
C PRO A 69 -6.54 -7.55 -3.32
N TYR A 70 -5.56 -6.82 -2.77
CA TYR A 70 -5.66 -5.45 -2.31
C TYR A 70 -4.78 -4.52 -3.15
N LEU A 71 -4.51 -4.79 -4.42
CA LEU A 71 -3.88 -3.79 -5.30
C LEU A 71 -4.95 -2.90 -5.91
#